data_AF-A0A226NBM4-F1
#
_entry.id   AF-A0A226NBM4-F1
#
_cell.length_a   1.000
_cell.length_b   1.000
_cell.length_c   1.000
_cell.angle_alpha   90.00
_cell.angle_beta   90.00
_cell.angle_gamma   90.00
#
_symmetry.space_group_name_H-M   'P 1'
#
loop_
_entity.id
_entity.type
_entity.pdbx_description
1 polymer ?
#
loop_
_entity_poly.entity_id
_entity_poly.type
_entity_poly.pdbx_seq_one_letter_code
_entity_poly.pdbx_strand_id
1 'polypeptide(L)'
;EMSAKVPKIKLKIDPQDLKIQTFTVEKLLEPLIIQVTTLVKCPQNPSGKKKGRSKRACVLLASVEDATWNLLDKGEKIAKEATVLKEELHAALADVQKESKYMT
;
A
#
# COMPACT_ATOMS: atom_id res chain seq x y z
N GLU A 1 -26.17 -3.25 31.14
CA GLU A 1 -25.49 -2.76 29.93
C GLU A 1 -26.01 -3.48 28.70
N MET A 2 -26.62 -2.78 27.75
CA MET A 2 -26.97 -3.35 26.44
C MET A 2 -25.71 -3.39 25.56
N SER A 3 -25.11 -4.57 25.43
CA SER A 3 -24.05 -4.83 24.47
C SER A 3 -24.66 -4.90 23.06
N ALA A 4 -24.63 -3.77 22.35
CA ALA A 4 -25.03 -3.72 20.95
C ALA A 4 -23.99 -4.50 20.12
N LYS A 5 -24.37 -5.70 19.71
CA LYS A 5 -23.55 -6.60 18.89
C LYS A 5 -23.42 -5.99 17.49
N VAL A 6 -22.38 -5.18 17.27
CA VAL A 6 -22.09 -4.60 15.95
C VAL A 6 -21.88 -5.75 14.96
N PRO A 7 -22.60 -5.80 13.83
CA PRO A 7 -22.44 -6.88 12.85
C PRO A 7 -20.99 -6.96 12.38
N LYS A 8 -20.40 -8.16 12.38
CA LYS A 8 -19.09 -8.40 11.75
C LYS A 8 -19.26 -8.27 10.23
N ILE A 9 -18.99 -7.08 9.69
CA ILE A 9 -19.00 -6.81 8.25
C ILE A 9 -17.69 -7.36 7.67
N LYS A 10 -17.75 -8.52 7.00
CA LYS A 10 -16.61 -9.00 6.21
C LYS A 10 -16.56 -8.25 4.89
N LEU A 11 -15.55 -7.40 4.72
CA LEU A 11 -15.30 -6.72 3.46
C LEU A 11 -14.54 -7.64 2.50
N LYS A 12 -15.18 -8.02 1.40
CA LYS A 12 -14.50 -8.65 0.26
C LYS A 12 -14.00 -7.54 -0.64
N ILE A 13 -12.68 -7.29 -0.62
CA ILE A 13 -12.05 -6.29 -1.49
C ILE A 13 -11.54 -7.02 -2.73
N ASP A 14 -12.12 -6.72 -3.89
CA ASP A 14 -11.59 -7.16 -5.18
C ASP A 14 -10.74 -6.02 -5.78
N PRO A 15 -9.44 -6.24 -6.06
CA PRO A 15 -8.59 -5.22 -6.64
C PRO A 15 -9.03 -4.75 -8.03
N GLN A 16 -9.82 -5.53 -8.78
CA GLN A 16 -10.34 -5.15 -10.11
C GLN A 16 -11.55 -4.21 -10.02
N ASP A 17 -12.33 -4.28 -8.93
CA ASP A 17 -13.55 -3.48 -8.71
C ASP A 17 -13.37 -2.39 -7.66
N LEU A 18 -12.13 -2.10 -7.23
CA LEU A 18 -11.82 -1.05 -6.26
C LEU A 18 -12.25 0.32 -6.78
N LYS A 19 -13.37 0.83 -6.26
CA LYS A 19 -13.79 2.22 -6.41
C LYS A 19 -13.42 3.02 -5.17
N ILE A 20 -12.54 4.01 -5.34
CA ILE A 20 -12.24 5.00 -4.29
C ILE A 20 -13.41 5.97 -4.21
N GLN A 21 -14.15 5.94 -3.11
CA GLN A 21 -15.34 6.78 -2.91
C GLN A 21 -15.02 8.13 -2.22
N THR A 22 -13.76 8.35 -1.85
CA THR A 22 -13.35 9.53 -1.07
C THR A 22 -12.23 10.27 -1.78
N PHE A 23 -12.49 11.52 -2.15
CA PHE A 23 -11.54 12.39 -2.86
C PHE A 23 -10.18 12.55 -2.16
N THR A 24 -10.19 12.65 -0.83
CA THR A 24 -8.95 12.76 -0.05
C THR A 24 -8.06 11.53 -0.22
N VAL A 25 -8.65 10.33 -0.23
CA VAL A 25 -7.90 9.08 -0.42
C VAL A 25 -7.33 9.02 -1.83
N GLU A 26 -8.12 9.40 -2.83
CA GLU A 26 -7.67 9.47 -4.22
C GLU A 26 -6.45 10.40 -4.37
N LYS A 27 -6.52 11.61 -3.79
CA LYS A 27 -5.42 12.58 -3.84
C LYS A 27 -4.15 12.12 -3.14
N LEU A 28 -4.28 11.32 -2.09
CA LEU A 28 -3.13 10.74 -1.39
C LEU A 28 -2.49 9.58 -2.17
N LEU A 29 -3.30 8.81 -2.90
CA LEU A 29 -2.81 7.66 -3.69
C LEU A 29 -2.22 8.06 -5.04
N GLU A 30 -2.71 9.14 -5.66
CA GLU A 30 -2.22 9.66 -6.95
C GLU A 30 -0.68 9.75 -7.05
N PRO A 31 0.04 10.41 -6.12
CA PRO A 31 1.50 10.48 -6.19
C PRO A 31 2.18 9.12 -6.03
N LEU A 32 1.69 8.25 -5.14
CA LEU A 32 2.27 6.92 -4.92
C LEU A 32 2.15 6.03 -6.15
N ILE A 33 1.00 6.06 -6.84
CA ILE A 33 0.76 5.31 -8.07
C ILE A 33 1.72 5.78 -9.17
N ILE A 34 1.91 7.09 -9.33
CA ILE A 34 2.85 7.65 -10.31
C ILE A 34 4.28 7.18 -10.03
N GLN A 35 4.72 7.20 -8.77
CA GLN A 35 6.06 6.74 -8.38
C GLN A 35 6.27 5.26 -8.72
N VAL A 36 5.35 4.39 -8.30
CA VAL A 36 5.44 2.93 -8.52
C VAL A 36 5.35 2.58 -10.00
N THR A 37 4.39 3.17 -10.74
CA THR A 37 4.25 2.90 -12.18
C THR A 37 5.44 3.41 -12.99
N THR A 38 6.11 4.49 -12.56
CA THR A 38 7.36 4.95 -13.18
C THR A 38 8.48 3.92 -13.03
N LEU A 39 8.58 3.26 -11.87
CA LEU A 39 9.56 2.21 -11.63
C LEU A 39 9.27 0.96 -12.49
N VAL A 40 8.00 0.57 -12.61
CA VAL A 40 7.58 -0.65 -13.32
C VAL A 40 7.59 -0.47 -14.85
N LYS A 41 7.15 0.69 -15.36
CA LYS A 41 7.07 0.96 -16.81
C LYS A 41 8.40 1.36 -17.44
N CYS A 42 9.50 1.30 -16.70
CA CYS A 42 10.82 1.47 -17.29
C CYS A 42 11.04 0.33 -18.31
N PRO A 43 11.19 0.63 -19.62
CA PRO A 43 11.34 -0.42 -20.62
C PRO A 43 12.53 -1.31 -20.24
N GLN A 44 12.28 -2.62 -20.13
CA GLN A 44 13.36 -3.60 -20.05
C GLN A 44 14.17 -3.44 -21.34
N ASN A 45 15.44 -3.06 -21.19
CA ASN A 45 16.31 -2.75 -22.33
C ASN A 45 16.27 -3.89 -23.36
N PRO A 46 15.83 -3.65 -24.61
CA PRO A 46 15.96 -4.65 -25.67
C PRO A 46 17.43 -4.83 -26.12
N SER A 47 18.35 -3.98 -25.66
CA SER A 47 19.75 -3.95 -26.11
C SER A 47 20.69 -4.94 -25.39
N GLY A 48 20.20 -5.76 -24.44
CA GLY A 48 21.00 -6.78 -23.73
C GLY A 48 22.17 -6.26 -22.88
N LYS A 49 22.46 -4.96 -22.90
CA LYS A 49 23.54 -4.33 -22.13
C LYS A 49 23.07 -4.01 -20.71
N LYS A 50 23.91 -4.31 -19.70
CA LYS A 50 23.71 -3.90 -18.31
C LYS A 50 23.50 -2.38 -18.27
N LYS A 51 22.32 -1.95 -17.81
CA LYS A 51 22.01 -0.52 -17.64
C LYS A 51 22.80 0.04 -16.46
N GLY A 52 23.29 1.27 -16.58
CA GLY A 52 23.81 2.00 -15.43
C GLY A 52 22.71 2.24 -14.39
N ARG A 53 23.09 2.38 -13.11
CA ARG A 53 22.16 2.64 -12.01
C ARG A 53 21.55 4.04 -12.15
N SER A 54 20.22 4.13 -12.31
CA SER A 54 19.52 5.41 -12.38
C SER A 54 19.38 6.03 -10.99
N LYS A 55 19.91 7.24 -10.80
CA LYS A 55 19.73 7.99 -9.54
C LYS A 55 18.26 8.26 -9.22
N ARG A 56 17.46 8.60 -10.23
CA ARG A 56 16.02 8.88 -10.07
C ARG A 56 15.25 7.64 -9.62
N ALA A 57 15.59 6.45 -10.13
CA ALA A 57 14.94 5.21 -9.70
C ALA A 57 15.24 4.90 -8.23
N CYS A 58 16.47 5.14 -7.77
CA CYS A 58 16.82 4.96 -6.36
C CYS A 58 16.07 5.92 -5.44
N VAL A 59 15.91 7.18 -5.83
CA VAL A 59 15.14 8.17 -5.04
C VAL A 59 13.66 7.78 -4.98
N LEU A 60 13.09 7.34 -6.11
CA LEU A 60 11.70 6.88 -6.15
C LEU A 60 11.49 5.64 -5.29
N LEU A 61 12.41 4.67 -5.34
CA LEU A 61 12.34 3.47 -4.50
C LEU A 61 12.36 3.83 -3.01
N ALA A 62 13.32 4.66 -2.59
CA ALA A 62 13.41 5.11 -1.19
C ALA A 62 12.12 5.81 -0.73
N SER A 63 11.54 6.68 -1.58
CA SER A 63 10.26 7.34 -1.27
C SER A 63 9.11 6.36 -1.10
N VAL A 64 9.07 5.27 -1.87
CA VAL A 64 8.03 4.24 -1.76
C VAL A 64 8.26 3.38 -0.51
N GLU A 65 9.51 3.03 -0.20
CA GLU A 65 9.87 2.32 1.04
C GLU A 65 9.46 3.11 2.27
N ASP A 66 9.79 4.40 2.33
CA ASP A 66 9.41 5.29 3.43
C ASP A 66 7.88 5.37 3.60
N ALA A 67 7.14 5.48 2.49
CA ALA A 67 5.68 5.48 2.52
C ALA A 67 5.11 4.17 3.06
N THR A 68 5.66 3.03 2.63
CA THR A 68 5.29 1.68 3.10
C THR A 68 5.56 1.52 4.59
N TRP A 69 6.72 1.96 5.10
CA TRP A 69 7.03 1.90 6.53
C TRP A 69 6.10 2.78 7.36
N ASN A 70 5.82 4.00 6.89
CA ASN A 70 4.90 4.91 7.56
C ASN A 70 3.46 4.36 7.58
N LEU A 71 3.02 3.67 6.52
CA LEU A 71 1.73 2.97 6.49
C LEU A 71 1.68 1.85 7.54
N LEU A 72 2.72 1.02 7.64
CA LEU A 72 2.79 -0.09 8.59
C LEU A 72 2.81 0.41 10.05
N ASP A 73 3.66 1.40 10.38
CA ASP A 73 3.76 1.92 11.74
C ASP A 73 2.45 2.58 12.22
N LYS A 74 1.89 3.48 11.40
CA LYS A 74 0.64 4.17 11.75
C LYS A 74 -0.57 3.26 11.66
N GLY A 75 -0.59 2.40 10.65
CA GLY A 75 -1.65 1.41 10.45
C GLY A 75 -1.77 0.45 11.63
N GLU A 76 -0.66 -0.04 12.17
CA GLU A 76 -0.67 -0.93 13.33
C GLU A 76 -1.21 -0.24 14.59
N LYS A 77 -0.89 1.04 14.80
CA LYS A 77 -1.45 1.85 15.90
C LYS A 77 -2.96 1.99 15.75
N ILE A 78 -3.43 2.31 14.55
CA ILE A 78 -4.86 2.43 14.24
C ILE A 78 -5.59 1.09 14.40
N ALA A 79 -5.02 -0.02 13.90
CA ALA A 79 -5.62 -1.34 13.97
C ALA A 79 -5.77 -1.86 15.41
N LYS A 80 -4.83 -1.51 16.30
CA LYS A 80 -4.91 -1.83 17.73
C LYS A 80 -6.11 -1.16 18.41
N GLU A 81 -6.37 0.10 18.05
CA GLU A 81 -7.44 0.94 18.61
C GLU A 81 -8.80 0.72 17.91
N ALA A 82 -8.80 0.06 16.74
CA ALA A 82 -10.00 -0.17 15.96
C ALA A 82 -11.00 -1.08 16.70
N THR A 83 -12.22 -0.58 16.87
CA THR A 83 -13.36 -1.34 17.42
C THR A 83 -14.18 -2.05 16.35
N VAL A 84 -14.03 -1.65 15.09
CA VAL A 84 -14.71 -2.21 13.90
C VAL A 84 -13.66 -2.50 12.83
N LEU A 85 -13.88 -3.54 12.02
CA LEU A 85 -12.97 -3.97 10.93
C LEU A 85 -11.54 -4.34 11.39
N LYS A 86 -11.35 -4.69 12.67
CA LYS A 86 -10.03 -4.98 13.23
C LYS A 86 -9.33 -6.14 12.52
N GLU A 87 -10.05 -7.22 12.26
CA GLU A 87 -9.50 -8.41 11.58
C GLU A 87 -9.07 -8.05 10.14
N GLU A 88 -9.90 -7.28 9.44
CA GLU A 88 -9.67 -6.81 8.08
C GLU A 88 -8.47 -5.84 7.99
N LEU A 89 -8.35 -4.90 8.94
CA LEU A 89 -7.23 -3.97 9.01
C LEU A 89 -5.90 -4.70 9.26
N HIS A 90 -5.88 -5.65 10.21
CA HIS A 90 -4.67 -6.45 10.46
C HIS A 90 -4.32 -7.35 9.26
N ALA A 91 -5.31 -7.93 8.58
CA ALA A 91 -5.06 -8.71 7.37
C ALA A 91 -4.43 -7.85 6.27
N ALA A 92 -4.97 -6.66 6.01
CA ALA A 92 -4.42 -5.74 5.02
C ALA A 92 -2.98 -5.30 5.36
N LEU A 93 -2.69 -5.02 6.63
CA LEU A 93 -1.32 -4.68 7.07
C LEU A 93 -0.36 -5.86 6.94
N ALA A 94 -0.83 -7.08 7.21
CA ALA A 94 -0.02 -8.28 7.03
C ALA A 94 0.34 -8.52 5.56
N ASP A 95 -0.58 -8.26 4.63
CA ASP A 95 -0.32 -8.34 3.19
C ASP A 95 0.74 -7.32 2.76
N VAL A 96 0.63 -6.07 3.22
CA VAL A 96 1.64 -5.02 2.95
C VAL A 96 3.01 -5.42 3.53
N GLN A 97 3.04 -5.93 4.76
CA GLN A 97 4.29 -6.37 5.41
C GLN A 97 4.92 -7.56 4.70
N LYS A 98 4.10 -8.47 4.17
CA LYS A 98 4.60 -9.59 3.36
C LYS A 98 5.24 -9.07 2.07
N GLU A 99 4.57 -8.15 1.39
CA GLU A 99 5.06 -7.61 0.12
C GLU A 99 6.31 -6.73 0.29
N SER A 100 6.40 -5.97 1.39
CA SER A 100 7.55 -5.12 1.66
C SER A 100 8.87 -5.90 1.80
N LYS A 101 8.82 -7.17 2.18
CA LYS A 101 10.00 -8.06 2.22
C LYS A 101 10.60 -8.34 0.84
N TYR A 102 9.83 -8.22 -0.23
CA TYR A 102 10.33 -8.35 -1.60
C TYR A 102 10.87 -7.03 -2.16
N MET A 103 10.61 -5.90 -1.49
CA MET A 103 11.11 -4.59 -1.88
C MET A 103 12.53 -4.30 -1.35
N THR A 104 12.93 -4.93 -0.25
CA THR A 104 14.24 -4.76 0.41
C THR A 104 15.26 -5.77 -0.11
#